data_AF-A0A562RTT2-F1
#
_entry.id   AF-A0A562RTT2-F1
#
_cell.length_a   1.000
_cell.length_b   1.000
_cell.length_c   1.000
_cell.angle_alpha   90.00
_cell.angle_beta   90.00
_cell.angle_gamma   90.00
#
_symmetry.space_group_name_H-M   'P 1'
#
loop_
_entity.id
_entity.type
_entity.pdbx_description
1 polymer ?
#
loop_
_entity_poly.entity_id
_entity_poly.type
_entity_poly.pdbx_seq_one_letter_code
_entity_poly.pdbx_strand_id
1 'polypeptide(L)'
;ARIKAEEEAKKKAEEEARIKAEKAEEARKQSEEAARIRAEEDARIQAEEEEARMLAEKKARSEAIFKNMLTAGACFAALFVLIIGSSIYNKSQYFIKTNKDSIEIWQGAFSPRGKNHILTLPGVAGPEVAKEAYTRSEVMPLAFNFYMEQAIEESRKRGTPDFDKVEKLLKKAQTFASSQDERQAVAARLQGITQAIENYKAEVARP
;
A
#
# COMPACT_ATOMS: atom_id res chain seq x y z
N ALA A 1 -92.57 33.49 63.92
CA ALA A 1 -91.60 32.43 64.28
C ALA A 1 -91.40 31.37 63.18
N ARG A 2 -92.44 30.96 62.41
CA ARG A 2 -92.32 29.90 61.38
C ARG A 2 -91.56 30.27 60.09
N ILE A 3 -91.65 31.52 59.62
CA ILE A 3 -91.03 31.95 58.35
C ILE A 3 -89.48 31.95 58.42
N LYS A 4 -88.89 32.28 59.58
CA LYS A 4 -87.42 32.28 59.75
C LYS A 4 -86.81 30.87 59.75
N ALA A 5 -87.51 29.87 60.29
CA ALA A 5 -87.01 28.49 60.34
C ALA A 5 -87.04 27.79 58.97
N GLU A 6 -88.02 28.12 58.12
CA GLU A 6 -88.14 27.58 56.77
C GLU A 6 -87.10 28.20 55.82
N GLU A 7 -86.82 29.50 55.97
CA GLU A 7 -85.77 30.18 55.21
C GLU A 7 -84.36 29.71 55.61
N GLU A 8 -84.14 29.40 56.89
CA GLU A 8 -82.88 28.85 57.40
C GLU A 8 -82.67 27.39 56.96
N ALA A 9 -83.74 26.58 56.93
CA ALA A 9 -83.68 25.21 56.40
C ALA A 9 -83.43 25.19 54.89
N LYS A 10 -84.04 26.12 54.14
CA LYS A 10 -83.84 26.24 52.69
C LYS A 10 -82.43 26.72 52.34
N LYS A 11 -81.88 27.70 53.09
CA LYS A 11 -80.47 28.14 52.92
C LYS A 11 -79.47 27.04 53.24
N LYS A 12 -79.67 26.26 54.32
CA LYS A 12 -78.79 25.12 54.65
C LYS A 12 -78.82 24.03 53.58
N ALA A 13 -80.00 23.69 53.04
CA ALA A 13 -80.14 22.72 51.97
C ALA A 13 -79.51 23.19 50.65
N GLU A 14 -79.63 24.48 50.32
CA GLU A 14 -79.01 25.08 49.13
C GLU A 14 -77.48 25.15 49.25
N GLU A 15 -76.96 25.49 50.42
CA GLU A 15 -75.52 25.52 50.69
C GLU A 15 -74.90 24.12 50.69
N GLU A 16 -75.59 23.12 51.26
CA GLU A 16 -75.17 21.72 51.22
C GLU A 16 -75.20 21.16 49.78
N ALA A 17 -76.20 21.52 48.98
CA ALA A 17 -76.27 21.18 47.57
C ALA A 17 -75.13 21.85 46.77
N ARG A 18 -74.80 23.12 47.07
CA ARG A 18 -73.69 23.85 46.43
C ARG A 18 -72.32 23.23 46.77
N ILE A 19 -72.08 22.89 48.04
CA ILE A 19 -70.83 22.24 48.48
C ILE A 19 -70.69 20.86 47.83
N LYS A 20 -71.79 20.10 47.68
CA LYS A 20 -71.76 18.80 47.01
C LYS A 20 -71.50 18.91 45.51
N ALA A 21 -72.06 19.93 44.85
CA ALA A 21 -71.80 20.21 43.44
C ALA A 21 -70.35 20.66 43.21
N GLU A 22 -69.81 21.52 44.07
CA GLU A 22 -68.41 22.00 44.00
C GLU A 22 -67.43 20.84 44.21
N LYS A 23 -67.63 19.98 45.21
CA LYS A 23 -66.80 18.77 45.43
C LYS A 23 -66.87 17.79 44.26
N ALA A 24 -68.04 17.65 43.62
CA ALA A 24 -68.19 16.79 42.46
C ALA A 24 -67.49 17.37 41.21
N GLU A 25 -67.53 18.69 41.04
CA GLU A 25 -66.81 19.39 39.98
C GLU A 25 -65.29 19.33 40.20
N GLU A 26 -64.84 19.53 41.44
CA GLU A 26 -63.43 19.43 41.82
C GLU A 26 -62.90 18.00 41.64
N ALA A 27 -63.67 16.98 42.05
CA ALA A 27 -63.32 15.58 41.79
C ALA A 27 -63.25 15.25 40.29
N ARG A 28 -64.15 15.83 39.47
CA ARG A 28 -64.11 15.68 38.02
C ARG A 28 -62.89 16.37 37.40
N LYS A 29 -62.58 17.60 37.82
CA LYS A 29 -61.38 18.34 37.37
C LYS A 29 -60.10 17.63 37.75
N GLN A 30 -59.98 17.12 38.98
CA GLN A 30 -58.84 16.33 39.43
C GLN A 30 -58.69 15.03 38.63
N SER A 31 -59.80 14.34 38.34
CA SER A 31 -59.77 13.12 37.50
C SER A 31 -59.37 13.41 36.05
N GLU A 32 -59.82 14.54 35.48
CA GLU A 32 -59.50 14.94 34.11
C GLU A 32 -58.05 15.40 33.99
N GLU A 33 -57.56 16.17 34.96
CA GLU A 33 -56.16 16.60 35.02
C GLU A 33 -55.21 15.41 35.26
N ALA A 34 -55.58 14.48 36.15
CA ALA A 34 -54.82 13.25 36.34
C ALA A 34 -54.80 12.38 35.07
N ALA A 35 -55.90 12.34 34.30
CA ALA A 35 -55.94 11.64 33.02
C ALA A 35 -55.07 12.34 31.95
N ARG A 36 -55.08 13.68 31.91
CA ARG A 36 -54.24 14.46 30.98
C ARG A 36 -52.75 14.31 31.28
N ILE A 37 -52.36 14.40 32.55
CA ILE A 37 -50.96 14.24 32.98
C ILE A 37 -50.45 12.84 32.66
N ARG A 38 -51.25 11.79 32.92
CA ARG A 38 -50.87 10.41 32.54
C ARG A 38 -50.72 10.24 31.03
N ALA A 39 -51.65 10.76 30.24
CA ALA A 39 -51.56 10.68 28.78
C ALA A 39 -50.34 11.43 28.21
N GLU A 40 -50.00 12.59 28.79
CA GLU A 40 -48.81 13.36 28.39
C GLU A 40 -47.51 12.68 28.80
N GLU A 41 -47.46 12.10 30.01
CA GLU A 41 -46.31 11.35 30.50
C GLU A 41 -46.09 10.07 29.68
N ASP A 42 -47.15 9.31 29.38
CA ASP A 42 -47.08 8.13 28.52
C ASP A 42 -46.61 8.49 27.11
N ALA A 43 -47.11 9.59 26.54
CA ALA A 43 -46.67 10.08 25.23
C ALA A 43 -45.19 10.52 25.24
N ARG A 44 -44.72 11.15 26.32
CA ARG A 44 -43.31 11.54 26.48
C ARG A 44 -42.41 10.32 26.60
N ILE A 45 -42.79 9.33 27.41
CA ILE A 45 -42.03 8.08 27.57
C ILE A 45 -41.93 7.33 26.24
N GLN A 46 -43.04 7.24 25.49
CA GLN A 46 -43.03 6.60 24.16
C GLN A 46 -42.10 7.31 23.17
N ALA A 47 -42.11 8.64 23.13
CA ALA A 47 -41.23 9.42 22.27
C ALA A 47 -39.74 9.23 22.63
N GLU A 48 -39.40 9.22 23.92
CA GLU A 48 -38.04 9.00 24.40
C GLU A 48 -37.54 7.58 24.09
N GLU A 49 -38.40 6.56 24.28
CA GLU A 49 -38.06 5.17 23.93
C GLU A 49 -37.85 5.00 22.42
N GLU A 50 -38.66 5.65 21.58
CA GLU A 50 -38.51 5.60 20.13
C GLU A 50 -37.21 6.28 19.69
N GLU A 51 -36.87 7.44 20.26
CA GLU A 51 -35.61 8.13 19.98
C GLU A 51 -34.39 7.30 20.41
N ALA A 52 -34.45 6.69 21.60
CA ALA A 52 -33.41 5.80 22.09
C ALA A 52 -33.22 4.56 21.19
N ARG A 53 -34.32 3.96 20.71
CA ARG A 53 -34.28 2.86 19.73
C ARG A 53 -33.67 3.30 18.40
N MET A 54 -34.07 4.45 17.88
CA MET A 54 -33.54 5.00 16.63
C MET A 54 -32.05 5.33 16.73
N LEU A 55 -31.59 5.85 17.87
CA LEU A 55 -30.17 6.10 18.11
C LEU A 55 -29.38 4.79 18.21
N ALA A 56 -29.90 3.79 18.91
CA ALA A 56 -29.30 2.46 19.01
C ALA A 56 -29.21 1.78 17.64
N GLU A 57 -30.26 1.85 16.82
CA GLU A 57 -30.26 1.32 15.46
C GLU A 57 -29.26 2.05 14.56
N LYS A 58 -29.23 3.39 14.59
CA LYS A 58 -28.24 4.19 13.84
C LYS A 58 -26.82 3.83 14.23
N LYS A 59 -26.55 3.65 15.53
CA LYS A 59 -25.23 3.27 16.04
C LYS A 59 -24.85 1.84 15.64
N ALA A 60 -25.77 0.88 15.77
CA ALA A 60 -25.53 -0.48 15.33
C ALA A 60 -25.25 -0.56 13.82
N ARG A 61 -26.03 0.21 13.03
CA ARG A 61 -25.84 0.32 11.59
C ARG A 61 -24.49 0.98 11.25
N SER A 62 -24.11 2.07 11.91
CA SER A 62 -22.83 2.73 11.63
C SER A 62 -21.65 1.86 12.04
N GLU A 63 -21.74 1.14 13.15
CA GLU A 63 -20.72 0.17 13.58
C GLU A 63 -20.58 -0.99 12.59
N ALA A 64 -21.70 -1.52 12.09
CA ALA A 64 -21.70 -2.56 11.06
C ALA A 64 -21.06 -2.06 9.75
N ILE A 65 -21.43 -0.85 9.30
CA ILE A 65 -20.84 -0.23 8.10
C ILE A 65 -19.34 -0.03 8.30
N PHE A 66 -18.91 0.50 9.45
CA PHE A 66 -17.49 0.73 9.74
C PHE A 66 -16.70 -0.57 9.74
N LYS A 67 -17.19 -1.64 10.39
CA LYS A 67 -16.54 -2.96 10.38
C LYS A 67 -16.39 -3.49 8.96
N ASN A 68 -17.46 -3.44 8.16
CA ASN A 68 -17.41 -3.89 6.76
C ASN A 68 -16.43 -3.07 5.93
N MET A 69 -16.42 -1.74 6.10
CA MET A 69 -15.49 -0.85 5.40
C MET A 69 -14.04 -1.11 5.81
N LEU A 70 -13.79 -1.36 7.10
CA LEU A 70 -12.47 -1.71 7.61
C LEU A 70 -11.99 -3.05 7.02
N THR A 71 -12.85 -4.07 6.98
CA THR A 71 -12.53 -5.36 6.35
C THR A 71 -12.26 -5.20 4.86
N ALA A 72 -13.10 -4.46 4.13
CA ALA A 72 -12.87 -4.19 2.71
C ALA A 72 -11.56 -3.44 2.47
N GLY A 73 -11.25 -2.45 3.31
CA GLY A 73 -9.98 -1.72 3.30
C GLY A 73 -8.77 -2.62 3.56
N ALA A 74 -8.87 -3.54 4.52
CA ALA A 74 -7.83 -4.52 4.81
C ALA A 74 -7.61 -5.50 3.63
N CYS A 75 -8.69 -6.00 3.01
CA CYS A 75 -8.61 -6.82 1.81
C CYS A 75 -7.95 -6.07 0.65
N PHE A 76 -8.32 -4.80 0.45
CA PHE A 76 -7.70 -3.96 -0.56
C PHE A 76 -6.21 -3.76 -0.29
N ALA A 77 -5.82 -3.42 0.95
CA ALA A 77 -4.42 -3.29 1.33
C ALA A 77 -3.62 -4.59 1.09
N ALA A 78 -4.19 -5.75 1.41
CA ALA A 78 -3.57 -7.05 1.15
C ALA A 78 -3.31 -7.29 -0.35
N LEU A 79 -4.22 -6.87 -1.24
CA LEU A 79 -4.00 -6.94 -2.69
C LEU A 79 -2.82 -6.08 -3.14
N PHE A 80 -2.66 -4.87 -2.60
CA PHE A 80 -1.51 -4.03 -2.91
C PHE A 80 -0.20 -4.67 -2.46
N VAL A 81 -0.17 -5.27 -1.27
CA VAL A 81 1.00 -6.02 -0.80
C VAL A 81 1.35 -7.18 -1.75
N LEU A 82 0.35 -7.93 -2.21
CA LEU A 82 0.57 -9.01 -3.18
C LEU A 82 1.09 -8.50 -4.53
N ILE A 83 0.56 -7.39 -5.04
CA ILE A 83 1.00 -6.79 -6.30
C ILE A 83 2.44 -6.27 -6.18
N ILE A 84 2.73 -5.53 -5.12
CA ILE A 84 4.07 -4.97 -4.86
C ILE A 84 5.08 -6.10 -4.65
N GLY A 85 4.73 -7.11 -3.85
CA GLY A 85 5.56 -8.30 -3.63
C GLY A 85 5.86 -9.06 -4.93
N SER A 86 4.84 -9.28 -5.76
CA SER A 86 4.99 -9.92 -7.08
C SER A 86 5.87 -9.08 -8.02
N SER A 87 5.74 -7.76 -7.96
CA SER A 87 6.54 -6.83 -8.76
C SER A 87 8.02 -6.84 -8.36
N ILE A 88 8.31 -6.79 -7.05
CA ILE A 88 9.69 -6.89 -6.53
C ILE A 88 10.31 -8.22 -6.94
N TYR A 89 9.54 -9.32 -6.84
CA TYR A 89 9.97 -10.64 -7.30
C TYR A 89 10.33 -10.63 -8.79
N ASN A 90 9.44 -10.11 -9.66
CA ASN A 90 9.71 -9.99 -11.10
C ASN A 90 10.99 -9.16 -11.37
N LYS A 91 11.19 -8.03 -10.70
CA LYS A 91 12.37 -7.16 -10.90
C LYS A 91 13.70 -7.83 -10.54
N SER A 92 13.68 -8.83 -9.67
CA SER A 92 14.88 -9.60 -9.30
C SER A 92 15.28 -10.65 -10.34
N GLN A 93 14.38 -10.99 -11.27
CA GLN A 93 14.59 -12.01 -12.28
C GLN A 93 15.23 -11.44 -13.54
N TYR A 94 16.12 -12.23 -14.12
CA TYR A 94 16.77 -12.00 -15.39
C TYR A 94 16.38 -13.10 -16.39
N PHE A 95 16.41 -12.75 -17.67
CA PHE A 95 16.04 -13.65 -18.75
C PHE A 95 17.11 -13.58 -19.84
N ILE A 96 17.48 -14.73 -20.37
CA ILE A 96 18.41 -14.85 -21.49
C ILE A 96 17.61 -15.28 -22.71
N LYS A 97 17.74 -14.53 -23.80
CA LYS A 97 17.24 -14.92 -25.12
C LYS A 97 18.42 -15.20 -26.03
N THR A 98 18.50 -16.42 -26.52
CA THR A 98 19.57 -16.88 -27.42
C THR A 98 19.18 -16.64 -28.87
N ASN A 99 20.03 -15.95 -29.61
CA ASN A 99 19.96 -15.82 -31.08
C ASN A 99 21.10 -16.63 -31.71
N LYS A 100 21.20 -16.63 -33.05
CA LYS A 100 22.19 -17.44 -33.80
C LYS A 100 23.63 -17.27 -33.30
N ASP A 101 24.08 -16.03 -33.12
CA ASP A 101 25.46 -15.69 -32.74
C ASP A 101 25.51 -14.64 -31.60
N SER A 102 24.49 -14.58 -30.75
CA SER A 102 24.45 -13.62 -29.65
C SER A 102 23.45 -14.03 -28.58
N ILE A 103 23.63 -13.52 -27.36
CA ILE A 103 22.57 -13.54 -26.34
C ILE A 103 22.08 -12.14 -26.01
N GLU A 104 20.80 -12.01 -25.71
CA GLU A 104 20.21 -10.82 -25.12
C GLU A 104 19.90 -11.08 -23.64
N ILE A 105 20.29 -10.13 -22.78
CA ILE A 105 20.01 -10.14 -21.35
C ILE A 105 18.88 -9.15 -21.07
N TRP A 106 17.82 -9.64 -20.45
CA TRP A 106 16.65 -8.86 -20.05
C TRP A 106 16.44 -8.95 -18.54
N GLN A 107 15.90 -7.90 -17.91
CA GLN A 107 15.52 -7.88 -16.50
C GLN A 107 14.01 -7.66 -16.38
N GLY A 108 13.37 -8.31 -15.41
CA GLY A 108 11.97 -8.01 -15.10
C GLY A 108 11.78 -6.53 -14.73
N ALA A 109 10.69 -5.94 -15.19
CA ALA A 109 10.30 -4.58 -14.86
C ALA A 109 9.35 -4.55 -13.65
N PHE A 110 9.01 -3.34 -13.16
CA PHE A 110 8.03 -3.18 -12.08
C PHE A 110 6.62 -3.63 -12.50
N SER A 111 6.30 -3.64 -13.79
CA SER A 111 5.06 -4.26 -14.28
C SER A 111 5.16 -5.79 -14.19
N PRO A 112 4.12 -6.52 -13.72
CA PRO A 112 4.20 -7.98 -13.50
C PRO A 112 4.63 -8.81 -14.72
N ARG A 113 4.36 -8.34 -15.94
CA ARG A 113 4.79 -8.99 -17.20
C ARG A 113 5.85 -8.20 -17.97
N GLY A 114 6.27 -7.05 -17.45
CA GLY A 114 7.22 -6.18 -18.14
C GLY A 114 8.64 -6.71 -18.05
N LYS A 115 9.43 -6.47 -19.10
CA LYS A 115 10.86 -6.77 -19.17
C LYS A 115 11.58 -5.60 -19.83
N ASN A 116 12.73 -5.24 -19.29
CA ASN A 116 13.62 -4.23 -19.85
C ASN A 116 14.85 -4.92 -20.44
N HIS A 117 15.18 -4.60 -21.69
CA HIS A 117 16.43 -5.05 -22.29
C HIS A 117 17.61 -4.39 -21.58
N ILE A 118 18.59 -5.18 -21.13
CA ILE A 118 19.78 -4.66 -20.46
C ILE A 118 20.92 -4.55 -21.48
N LEU A 119 21.24 -5.64 -22.18
CA LEU A 119 22.29 -5.63 -23.19
C LEU A 119 22.22 -6.83 -24.14
N THR A 120 22.89 -6.68 -25.29
CA THR A 120 23.15 -7.76 -26.25
C THR A 120 24.64 -8.09 -26.24
N LEU A 121 24.96 -9.38 -26.16
CA LEU A 121 26.32 -9.93 -26.16
C LEU A 121 26.54 -10.73 -27.44
N PRO A 122 27.13 -10.12 -28.49
CA PRO A 122 27.49 -10.85 -29.71
C PRO A 122 28.63 -11.84 -29.45
N GLY A 123 28.63 -12.97 -30.15
CA GLY A 123 29.65 -14.01 -30.04
C GLY A 123 29.61 -14.85 -28.76
N VAL A 124 28.70 -14.53 -27.82
CA VAL A 124 28.53 -15.30 -26.58
C VAL A 124 27.47 -16.37 -26.81
N ALA A 125 27.82 -17.62 -26.51
CA ALA A 125 26.88 -18.73 -26.55
C ALA A 125 25.89 -18.66 -25.38
N GLY A 126 24.65 -19.10 -25.63
CA GLY A 126 23.66 -19.25 -24.58
C GLY A 126 24.03 -20.37 -23.59
N PRO A 127 23.41 -20.37 -22.39
CA PRO A 127 23.58 -21.45 -21.44
C PRO A 127 23.11 -22.78 -22.04
N GLU A 128 23.83 -23.87 -21.76
CA GLU A 128 23.52 -25.22 -22.27
C GLU A 128 22.10 -25.66 -21.91
N VAL A 129 21.65 -25.29 -20.71
CA VAL A 129 20.29 -25.54 -20.23
C VAL A 129 19.60 -24.20 -20.00
N ALA A 130 18.56 -23.94 -20.80
CA ALA A 130 17.73 -22.77 -20.65
C ALA A 130 16.90 -22.86 -19.35
N LYS A 131 16.90 -21.79 -18.56
CA LYS A 131 16.04 -21.60 -17.40
C LYS A 131 14.97 -20.58 -17.74
N GLU A 132 13.81 -20.72 -17.11
CA GLU A 132 12.72 -19.73 -17.24
C GLU A 132 13.11 -18.36 -16.67
N ALA A 133 13.91 -18.36 -15.60
CA ALA A 133 14.44 -17.16 -14.97
C ALA A 133 15.83 -17.45 -14.38
N TYR A 134 16.66 -16.41 -14.36
CA TYR A 134 18.01 -16.42 -13.83
C TYR A 134 18.15 -15.35 -12.75
N THR A 135 19.11 -15.56 -11.86
CA THR A 135 19.54 -14.56 -10.87
C THR A 135 20.58 -13.60 -11.46
N ARG A 136 20.75 -12.44 -10.82
CA ARG A 136 21.80 -11.48 -11.21
C ARG A 136 23.18 -12.12 -11.24
N SER A 137 23.50 -12.98 -10.27
CA SER A 137 24.78 -13.69 -10.15
C SER A 137 25.02 -14.72 -11.24
N GLU A 138 23.98 -15.22 -11.90
CA GLU A 138 24.14 -16.16 -13.01
C GLU A 138 24.33 -15.45 -14.35
N VAL A 139 23.78 -14.25 -14.50
CA VAL A 139 23.75 -13.54 -15.79
C VAL A 139 24.85 -12.49 -15.93
N MET A 140 25.13 -11.73 -14.87
CA MET A 140 26.12 -10.65 -14.93
C MET A 140 27.55 -11.13 -15.24
N PRO A 141 28.01 -12.31 -14.77
CA PRO A 141 29.31 -12.85 -15.17
C PRO A 141 29.49 -13.01 -16.69
N LEU A 142 28.42 -13.29 -17.44
CA LEU A 142 28.49 -13.39 -18.90
C LEU A 142 28.90 -12.05 -19.53
N ALA A 143 28.29 -10.95 -19.07
CA ALA A 143 28.63 -9.60 -19.53
C ALA A 143 30.01 -9.17 -19.03
N PHE A 144 30.35 -9.49 -17.78
CA PHE A 144 31.69 -9.26 -17.23
C PHE A 144 32.77 -9.92 -18.09
N ASN A 145 32.65 -11.23 -18.32
CA ASN A 145 33.63 -12.01 -19.08
C ASN A 145 33.76 -11.51 -20.51
N PHE A 146 32.64 -11.18 -21.16
CA PHE A 146 32.65 -10.61 -22.51
C PHE A 146 33.48 -9.31 -22.59
N TYR A 147 33.24 -8.34 -21.70
CA TYR A 147 33.99 -7.08 -21.73
C TYR A 147 35.45 -7.25 -21.27
N MET A 148 35.72 -8.21 -20.38
CA MET A 148 37.09 -8.59 -20.01
C MET A 148 37.85 -9.17 -21.21
N GLU A 149 37.25 -10.10 -21.95
CA GLU A 149 37.84 -10.70 -23.14
C GLU A 149 38.08 -9.66 -24.23
N GLN A 150 37.12 -8.77 -24.49
CA GLN A 150 37.33 -7.66 -25.43
C GLN A 150 38.48 -6.75 -25.00
N ALA A 151 38.60 -6.43 -23.70
CA ALA A 151 39.72 -5.63 -23.21
C ALA A 151 41.05 -6.34 -23.44
N ILE A 152 41.11 -7.64 -23.17
CA ILE A 152 42.30 -8.46 -23.39
C ILE A 152 42.66 -8.52 -24.86
N GLU A 153 41.69 -8.79 -25.74
CA GLU A 153 41.90 -8.83 -27.19
C GLU A 153 42.38 -7.48 -27.72
N GLU A 154 41.74 -6.38 -27.30
CA GLU A 154 42.14 -5.04 -27.71
C GLU A 154 43.59 -4.73 -27.28
N SER A 155 43.99 -5.15 -26.08
CA SER A 155 45.36 -4.97 -25.59
C SER A 155 46.42 -5.79 -26.34
N ARG A 156 46.00 -6.85 -27.05
CA ARG A 156 46.90 -7.75 -27.81
C ARG A 156 47.05 -7.37 -29.27
N LYS A 157 46.27 -6.40 -29.76
CA LYS A 157 46.37 -5.94 -31.15
C LYS A 157 47.78 -5.40 -31.41
N ARG A 158 48.37 -5.81 -32.54
CA ARG A 158 49.69 -5.33 -32.96
C ARG A 158 49.60 -3.87 -33.41
N GLY A 159 50.60 -3.07 -33.07
CA GLY A 159 50.67 -1.65 -33.41
C GLY A 159 50.64 -0.77 -32.17
N THR A 160 50.27 0.50 -32.34
CA THR A 160 50.09 1.45 -31.24
C THR A 160 48.95 0.99 -30.33
N PRO A 161 49.19 0.74 -29.03
CA PRO A 161 48.14 0.29 -28.14
C PRO A 161 47.06 1.37 -27.94
N ASP A 162 45.79 0.98 -28.09
CA ASP A 162 44.63 1.84 -27.78
C ASP A 162 44.25 1.68 -26.30
N PHE A 163 45.07 2.26 -25.42
CA PHE A 163 44.89 2.15 -23.97
C PHE A 163 43.54 2.72 -23.49
N ASP A 164 43.05 3.79 -24.12
CA ASP A 164 41.77 4.42 -23.79
C ASP A 164 40.60 3.45 -24.03
N LYS A 165 40.64 2.71 -25.14
CA LYS A 165 39.62 1.71 -25.44
C LYS A 165 39.68 0.52 -24.49
N VAL A 166 40.89 0.04 -24.16
CA VAL A 166 41.04 -1.04 -23.17
C VAL A 166 40.50 -0.60 -21.80
N GLU A 167 40.83 0.61 -21.34
CA GLU A 167 40.33 1.14 -20.07
C GLU A 167 38.79 1.26 -20.08
N LYS A 168 38.19 1.75 -21.17
CA LYS A 168 36.72 1.81 -21.32
C LYS A 168 36.08 0.42 -21.24
N LEU A 169 36.69 -0.59 -21.85
CA LEU A 169 36.19 -1.97 -21.81
C LEU A 169 36.30 -2.56 -20.39
N LEU A 170 37.41 -2.34 -19.68
CA LEU A 170 37.55 -2.76 -18.30
C LEU A 170 36.56 -2.05 -17.36
N LYS A 171 36.29 -0.75 -17.57
CA LYS A 171 35.25 -0.02 -16.82
C LYS A 171 33.86 -0.60 -17.08
N LYS A 172 33.55 -0.99 -18.32
CA LYS A 172 32.30 -1.72 -18.61
C LYS A 172 32.26 -3.06 -17.87
N ALA A 173 33.33 -3.86 -17.92
CA ALA A 173 33.42 -5.10 -17.15
C ALA A 173 33.17 -4.86 -15.66
N GLN A 174 33.76 -3.81 -15.08
CA GLN A 174 33.56 -3.42 -13.68
C GLN A 174 32.07 -3.28 -13.30
N THR A 175 31.24 -2.72 -14.18
CA THR A 175 29.80 -2.55 -13.89
C THR A 175 29.03 -3.85 -13.76
N PHE A 176 29.55 -4.94 -14.35
CA PHE A 176 28.94 -6.27 -14.35
C PHE A 176 29.58 -7.21 -13.32
N ALA A 177 30.66 -6.80 -12.64
CA ALA A 177 31.29 -7.60 -11.60
C ALA A 177 30.31 -7.89 -10.45
N SER A 178 30.05 -9.18 -10.24
CA SER A 178 29.12 -9.73 -9.26
C SER A 178 29.84 -10.26 -8.03
N SER A 179 31.04 -10.83 -8.19
CA SER A 179 31.86 -11.38 -7.11
C SER A 179 32.99 -10.45 -6.66
N GLN A 180 33.59 -10.74 -5.50
CA GLN A 180 34.77 -10.02 -5.04
C GLN A 180 35.98 -10.28 -5.94
N ASP A 181 36.15 -11.52 -6.40
CA ASP A 181 37.24 -11.93 -7.28
C ASP A 181 37.17 -11.21 -8.63
N GLU A 182 35.98 -11.08 -9.22
CA GLU A 182 35.76 -10.31 -10.44
C GLU A 182 36.11 -8.83 -10.27
N ARG A 183 35.71 -8.23 -9.14
CA ARG A 183 36.05 -6.84 -8.79
C ARG A 183 37.56 -6.65 -8.66
N GLN A 184 38.24 -7.57 -7.99
CA GLN A 184 39.69 -7.55 -7.82
C GLN A 184 40.43 -7.76 -9.15
N ALA A 185 39.96 -8.69 -9.99
CA ALA A 185 40.53 -8.96 -11.29
C ALA A 185 40.49 -7.72 -12.20
N VAL A 186 39.35 -7.02 -12.28
CA VAL A 186 39.25 -5.76 -13.04
C VAL A 186 40.13 -4.67 -12.44
N ALA A 187 40.16 -4.52 -11.12
CA ALA A 187 40.98 -3.51 -10.46
C ALA A 187 42.47 -3.69 -10.75
N ALA A 188 42.97 -4.93 -10.64
CA ALA A 188 44.36 -5.26 -10.98
C ALA A 188 44.69 -4.97 -12.44
N ARG A 189 43.75 -5.23 -13.35
CA ARG A 189 43.92 -4.94 -14.79
C ARG A 189 43.94 -3.45 -15.08
N LEU A 190 43.05 -2.67 -14.47
CA LEU A 190 43.05 -1.20 -14.59
C LEU A 190 44.38 -0.61 -14.11
N GLN A 191 44.87 -1.07 -12.95
CA GLN A 191 46.17 -0.65 -12.43
C GLN A 191 47.33 -1.02 -13.38
N GLY A 192 47.30 -2.24 -13.92
CA GLY A 192 48.31 -2.70 -14.88
C GLY A 192 48.36 -1.85 -16.17
N ILE A 193 47.20 -1.39 -16.66
CA ILE A 193 47.14 -0.49 -17.82
C ILE A 193 47.73 0.88 -17.50
N THR A 194 47.41 1.45 -16.33
CA THR A 194 48.02 2.72 -15.91
C THR A 194 49.54 2.64 -15.95
N GLN A 195 50.11 1.56 -15.41
CA GLN A 195 51.56 1.35 -15.45
C GLN A 195 52.09 1.16 -16.89
N ALA A 196 51.36 0.44 -17.73
CA ALA A 196 51.73 0.23 -19.13
C ALA A 196 51.76 1.55 -19.92
N ILE A 197 50.80 2.46 -19.67
CA ILE A 197 50.75 3.79 -20.28
C ILE A 197 51.98 4.61 -19.88
N GLU A 198 52.36 4.61 -18.60
CA GLU A 198 53.55 5.32 -18.12
C GLU A 198 54.83 4.79 -18.77
N ASN A 199 54.98 3.47 -18.82
CA ASN A 199 56.13 2.83 -19.46
C ASN A 199 56.21 3.17 -20.95
N TYR A 200 55.07 3.11 -21.66
CA TYR A 200 55.00 3.48 -23.07
C TYR A 200 55.37 4.94 -23.31
N LYS A 201 54.85 5.87 -22.50
CA LYS A 201 55.23 7.30 -22.57
C LYS A 201 56.72 7.50 -22.34
N ALA A 202 57.31 6.78 -21.38
CA ALA A 202 58.74 6.85 -21.10
C ALA A 202 59.58 6.29 -22.25
N GLU A 203 59.15 5.21 -22.90
CA GLU A 203 59.85 4.60 -24.03
C GLU A 203 59.81 5.49 -25.28
N VAL A 204 58.66 6.07 -25.61
CA VAL A 204 58.50 7.00 -26.74
C VAL A 204 59.26 8.31 -26.52
N ALA A 205 59.49 8.70 -25.26
CA ALA A 205 60.25 9.89 -24.91
C ALA A 205 61.78 9.67 -24.85
N ARG A 206 62.28 8.44 -25.06
CA ARG A 206 63.73 8.19 -25.13
C ARG A 206 64.29 8.72 -26.46
N PRO A 207 65.41 9.47 -26.42
CA PRO A 207 66.06 10.00 -27.61
C PRO A 207 66.69 8.90 -28.47
#